data_AF-A0A7X4A090-F1
#
_entry.id   AF-A0A7X4A090-F1
#
_cell.length_a   1.000
_cell.length_b   1.000
_cell.length_c   1.000
_cell.angle_alpha   90.00
_cell.angle_beta   90.00
_cell.angle_gamma   90.00
#
_symmetry.space_group_name_H-M   'P 1'
#
loop_
_entity.id
_entity.type
_entity.pdbx_description
1 polymer ?
#
loop_
_entity_poly.entity_id
_entity_poly.type
_entity_poly.pdbx_seq_one_letter_code
_entity_poly.pdbx_strand_id
1 'polypeptide(L)'
;MASERADLAGQGRADLGALSDVARRVVWFRPPEETLKDETFFLNHVMIHGLADDIVRTRRHFGDEAFRDALRNAHPGIWDRRSWAFWHLVLDMNPPPPVPVRLSGVDETLRGFGGPPRAARPWKPAGLPGLRRP
;
A
#
# COMPACT_ATOMS: atom_id res chain seq x y z
N MET A 1 -40.84 -12.10 -6.90
CA MET A 1 -40.08 -11.81 -8.14
C MET A 1 -39.68 -10.34 -8.30
N ALA A 2 -40.51 -9.35 -7.93
CA ALA A 2 -40.12 -7.93 -7.97
C ALA A 2 -39.27 -7.45 -6.77
N SER A 3 -39.37 -8.12 -5.61
CA SER A 3 -38.64 -7.73 -4.38
C SER A 3 -37.13 -7.99 -4.48
N GLU A 4 -36.74 -9.14 -5.03
CA GLU A 4 -35.34 -9.60 -5.06
C GLU A 4 -34.40 -8.72 -5.92
N ARG A 5 -34.95 -8.06 -6.95
CA ARG A 5 -34.17 -7.14 -7.81
C ARG A 5 -33.93 -5.78 -7.16
N ALA A 6 -34.82 -5.33 -6.27
CA ALA A 6 -34.64 -4.10 -5.52
C ALA A 6 -33.60 -4.27 -4.41
N ASP A 7 -33.58 -5.46 -3.78
CA ASP A 7 -32.62 -5.80 -2.73
C ASP A 7 -31.19 -5.90 -3.27
N LEU A 8 -30.99 -6.47 -4.47
CA LEU A 8 -29.68 -6.52 -5.13
C LEU A 8 -29.16 -5.13 -5.53
N ALA A 9 -30.04 -4.23 -5.96
CA ALA A 9 -29.67 -2.85 -6.31
C ALA A 9 -29.37 -2.00 -5.05
N GLY A 10 -30.08 -2.25 -3.95
CA GLY A 10 -29.81 -1.66 -2.63
C GLY A 10 -28.48 -2.15 -2.06
N GLN A 11 -28.22 -3.46 -2.14
CA GLN A 11 -26.96 -4.07 -1.71
C GLN A 11 -25.78 -3.56 -2.53
N GLY A 12 -25.90 -3.45 -3.86
CA GLY A 12 -24.84 -2.91 -4.72
C GLY A 12 -24.48 -1.46 -4.40
N ARG A 13 -25.47 -0.60 -4.08
CA ARG A 13 -25.20 0.79 -3.64
C ARG A 13 -24.57 0.86 -2.24
N ALA A 14 -25.03 0.03 -1.31
CA ALA A 14 -24.45 -0.04 0.03
C ALA A 14 -23.00 -0.56 0.00
N ASP A 15 -22.73 -1.56 -0.83
CA ASP A 15 -21.39 -2.14 -1.01
C ASP A 15 -20.42 -1.12 -1.62
N LEU A 16 -20.84 -0.34 -2.62
CA LEU A 16 -20.03 0.74 -3.19
C LEU A 16 -19.75 1.87 -2.18
N GLY A 17 -20.71 2.19 -1.32
CA GLY A 17 -20.50 3.13 -0.22
C GLY A 17 -19.47 2.62 0.78
N ALA A 18 -19.58 1.35 1.17
CA ALA A 18 -18.62 0.72 2.07
C ALA A 18 -17.21 0.66 1.48
N LEU A 19 -17.07 0.36 0.18
CA LEU A 19 -15.79 0.37 -0.52
C LEU A 19 -15.21 1.78 -0.65
N SER A 20 -16.05 2.79 -0.83
CA SER A 20 -15.60 4.18 -0.89
C SER A 20 -15.00 4.63 0.45
N ASP A 21 -15.57 4.19 1.58
CA ASP A 21 -15.02 4.45 2.90
C ASP A 21 -13.68 3.73 3.13
N VAL A 22 -13.55 2.50 2.64
CA VAL A 22 -12.26 1.77 2.65
C VAL A 22 -11.23 2.52 1.82
N ALA A 23 -11.59 2.93 0.59
CA ALA A 23 -10.70 3.65 -0.33
C ALA A 23 -10.18 4.96 0.29
N ARG A 24 -11.02 5.72 1.00
CA ARG A 24 -10.60 6.93 1.72
C ARG A 24 -9.59 6.64 2.83
N ARG A 25 -9.70 5.50 3.52
CA ARG A 25 -8.78 5.10 4.58
C ARG A 25 -7.44 4.64 4.02
N VAL A 26 -7.46 3.75 3.02
CA VAL A 26 -6.25 3.09 2.51
C VAL A 26 -5.51 3.92 1.47
N VAL A 27 -6.21 4.79 0.74
CA VAL A 27 -5.65 5.75 -0.24
C VAL A 27 -6.06 7.17 0.11
N TRP A 28 -5.57 7.67 1.24
CA TRP A 28 -5.92 8.99 1.79
C TRP A 28 -5.52 10.18 0.90
N PHE A 29 -4.63 10.00 -0.08
CA PHE A 29 -4.12 11.05 -0.96
C PHE A 29 -4.83 11.12 -2.33
N ARG A 30 -5.82 10.26 -2.59
CA ARG A 30 -6.56 10.23 -3.87
C ARG A 30 -8.08 10.12 -3.62
N PRO A 31 -8.92 10.75 -4.46
CA PRO A 31 -10.37 10.58 -4.35
C PRO A 31 -10.78 9.10 -4.48
N PRO A 32 -11.71 8.61 -3.65
CA PRO A 32 -12.11 7.21 -3.68
C PRO A 32 -12.74 6.81 -5.02
N GLU A 33 -13.45 7.72 -5.68
CA GLU A 33 -14.09 7.48 -6.99
C GLU A 33 -13.04 7.26 -8.09
N GLU A 34 -11.84 7.84 -7.94
CA GLU A 34 -10.74 7.58 -8.87
C GLU A 34 -9.94 6.34 -8.49
N THR A 35 -9.74 6.11 -7.19
CA THR A 35 -9.07 4.93 -6.67
C THR A 35 -9.79 3.65 -7.09
N LEU A 36 -11.13 3.63 -6.98
CA LEU A 36 -11.94 2.47 -7.32
C LEU A 36 -12.01 2.19 -8.83
N LYS A 37 -11.55 3.11 -9.70
CA LYS A 37 -11.41 2.83 -11.15
C LYS A 37 -10.20 1.94 -11.45
N ASP A 38 -9.23 1.90 -10.55
CA ASP A 38 -8.04 1.06 -10.65
C ASP A 38 -8.06 0.03 -9.51
N GLU A 39 -8.75 -1.08 -9.78
CA GLU A 39 -8.95 -2.15 -8.81
C GLU A 39 -7.62 -2.72 -8.31
N THR A 40 -6.63 -2.90 -9.20
CA THR A 40 -5.31 -3.42 -8.83
C THR A 40 -4.60 -2.48 -7.85
N PHE A 41 -4.60 -1.18 -8.16
CA PHE A 41 -4.02 -0.17 -7.27
C PHE A 41 -4.73 -0.12 -5.92
N PHE A 42 -6.06 -0.16 -5.93
CA PHE A 42 -6.87 -0.18 -4.71
C PHE A 42 -6.58 -1.41 -3.85
N LEU A 43 -6.61 -2.61 -4.44
CA LEU A 43 -6.35 -3.87 -3.73
C LEU A 43 -4.92 -3.93 -3.20
N ASN A 44 -3.93 -3.43 -3.94
CA ASN A 44 -2.56 -3.27 -3.44
C ASN A 44 -2.51 -2.42 -2.15
N HIS A 45 -3.25 -1.31 -2.10
CA HIS A 45 -3.32 -0.47 -0.90
C HIS A 45 -4.11 -1.10 0.23
N VAL A 46 -5.20 -1.83 -0.06
CA VAL A 46 -5.95 -2.58 0.96
C VAL A 46 -5.06 -3.65 1.60
N MET A 47 -4.23 -4.34 0.82
CA MET A 47 -3.33 -5.35 1.35
C MET A 47 -2.22 -4.78 2.25
N ILE A 48 -1.71 -3.58 1.95
CA ILE A 48 -0.66 -2.96 2.77
C ILE A 48 -1.20 -2.18 3.97
N HIS A 49 -2.29 -1.44 3.79
CA HIS A 49 -2.79 -0.46 4.76
C HIS A 49 -4.16 -0.78 5.35
N GLY A 50 -4.86 -1.79 4.82
CA GLY A 50 -6.22 -2.13 5.24
C GLY A 50 -6.27 -2.68 6.67
N LEU A 51 -7.34 -2.31 7.38
CA LEU A 51 -7.69 -2.94 8.65
C LEU A 51 -8.34 -4.31 8.41
N ALA A 52 -8.43 -5.14 9.45
CA ALA A 52 -9.06 -6.47 9.34
C ALA A 52 -10.48 -6.40 8.75
N ASP A 53 -11.29 -5.44 9.21
CA ASP A 53 -12.65 -5.22 8.68
C ASP A 53 -12.64 -4.77 7.22
N ASP A 54 -11.68 -3.93 6.82
CA ASP A 54 -11.54 -3.47 5.44
C ASP A 54 -11.19 -4.64 4.52
N ILE A 55 -10.29 -5.52 4.97
CA ILE A 55 -9.89 -6.73 4.25
C ILE A 55 -11.10 -7.66 4.08
N VAL A 56 -11.87 -7.92 5.15
CA VAL A 56 -13.05 -8.81 5.09
C VAL A 56 -14.09 -8.25 4.10
N ARG A 57 -14.39 -6.95 4.18
CA ARG A 57 -15.35 -6.29 3.28
C ARG A 57 -14.89 -6.35 1.83
N THR A 58 -13.62 -6.04 1.59
CA THR A 58 -13.04 -6.01 0.25
C THR A 58 -12.96 -7.42 -0.35
N ARG A 59 -12.53 -8.43 0.43
CA ARG A 59 -12.54 -9.84 -0.02
C ARG A 59 -13.94 -10.35 -0.30
N ARG A 60 -14.95 -9.95 0.48
CA ARG A 60 -16.35 -10.33 0.20
C ARG A 60 -16.85 -9.78 -1.13
N HIS A 61 -16.41 -8.57 -1.50
CA HIS A 61 -16.84 -7.93 -2.75
C HIS A 61 -16.10 -8.45 -3.98
N PHE A 62 -14.77 -8.51 -3.94
CA PHE A 62 -13.93 -8.86 -5.10
C PHE A 62 -13.57 -10.35 -5.18
N GLY A 63 -13.65 -11.07 -4.06
CA GLY A 63 -13.19 -12.46 -3.95
C GLY A 63 -11.67 -12.58 -3.90
N ASP A 64 -11.20 -13.78 -3.58
CA ASP A 64 -9.77 -14.05 -3.42
C ASP A 64 -9.00 -13.98 -4.74
N GLU A 65 -9.63 -14.29 -5.86
CA GLU A 65 -8.95 -14.30 -7.16
C GLU A 65 -8.50 -12.91 -7.59
N ALA A 66 -9.32 -11.88 -7.32
CA ALA A 66 -8.92 -10.50 -7.56
C ALA A 66 -7.70 -10.07 -6.73
N PHE A 67 -7.56 -10.59 -5.51
CA PHE A 67 -6.37 -10.35 -4.69
C PHE A 67 -5.14 -11.05 -5.27
N ARG A 68 -5.30 -12.27 -5.81
CA ARG A 68 -4.21 -12.96 -6.53
C ARG A 68 -3.80 -12.20 -7.78
N ASP A 69 -4.75 -11.70 -8.55
CA ASP A 69 -4.50 -10.85 -9.72
C ASP A 69 -3.80 -9.54 -9.35
N ALA A 70 -4.19 -8.92 -8.23
CA ALA A 70 -3.53 -7.72 -7.74
C ALA A 70 -2.07 -7.98 -7.35
N LEU A 71 -1.76 -9.14 -6.74
CA LEU A 71 -0.38 -9.55 -6.47
C LEU A 71 0.41 -9.83 -7.75
N ARG A 72 -0.20 -10.48 -8.74
CA ARG A 72 0.43 -10.72 -10.06
C ARG A 72 0.78 -9.42 -10.77
N ASN A 73 -0.09 -8.41 -10.64
CA ASN A 73 0.05 -7.09 -11.25
C ASN A 73 0.49 -6.02 -10.23
N ALA A 74 1.27 -6.43 -9.23
CA ALA A 74 1.65 -5.58 -8.11
C ALA A 74 2.43 -4.33 -8.56
N HIS A 75 1.94 -3.16 -8.15
CA HIS A 75 2.60 -1.89 -8.46
C HIS A 75 3.94 -1.75 -7.71
N PRO A 76 5.04 -1.38 -8.40
CA PRO A 76 6.35 -1.28 -7.79
C PRO A 76 6.44 -0.12 -6.79
N GLY A 77 7.05 -0.42 -5.63
CA GLY A 77 7.29 0.56 -4.56
C GLY A 77 6.08 0.91 -3.68
N ILE A 78 5.02 0.09 -3.70
CA ILE A 78 4.00 0.06 -2.64
C ILE A 78 4.32 -1.06 -1.63
N TRP A 79 4.89 -2.16 -2.11
CA TRP A 79 5.11 -3.38 -1.34
C TRP A 79 6.38 -3.34 -0.50
N ASP A 80 6.24 -3.67 0.78
CA ASP A 80 7.35 -4.08 1.63
C ASP A 80 7.50 -5.62 1.65
N ARG A 81 8.68 -6.11 2.03
CA ARG A 81 8.98 -7.57 2.02
C ARG A 81 8.09 -8.39 2.95
N ARG A 82 7.68 -7.84 4.09
CA ARG A 82 6.89 -8.56 5.09
C ARG A 82 5.47 -8.76 4.57
N SER A 83 4.84 -7.69 4.12
CA SER A 83 3.48 -7.75 3.58
C SER A 83 3.43 -8.61 2.32
N TRP A 84 4.45 -8.53 1.46
CA TRP A 84 4.58 -9.37 0.28
C TRP A 84 4.55 -10.87 0.61
N ALA A 85 5.42 -11.31 1.53
CA ALA A 85 5.47 -12.71 1.94
C ALA A 85 4.17 -13.15 2.63
N PHE A 86 3.60 -12.28 3.48
CA PHE A 86 2.36 -12.57 4.19
C PHE A 86 1.19 -12.82 3.22
N TRP A 87 1.00 -11.95 2.22
CA TRP A 87 -0.13 -12.08 1.30
C TRP A 87 0.03 -13.26 0.33
N HIS A 88 1.26 -13.59 -0.08
CA HIS A 88 1.50 -14.83 -0.83
C HIS A 88 1.18 -16.08 -0.01
N LEU A 89 1.46 -16.07 1.29
CA LEU A 89 1.07 -17.16 2.19
C LEU A 89 -0.46 -17.23 2.36
N VAL A 90 -1.12 -16.10 2.63
CA VAL A 90 -2.58 -16.04 2.86
C VAL A 90 -3.38 -16.49 1.64
N LEU A 91 -2.86 -16.25 0.42
CA LEU A 91 -3.55 -16.58 -0.83
C LEU A 91 -3.08 -17.89 -1.47
N ASP A 92 -2.22 -18.64 -0.77
CA ASP A 92 -1.63 -19.91 -1.22
C ASP A 92 -0.85 -19.80 -2.54
N MET A 93 -0.09 -18.71 -2.68
CA MET A 93 0.74 -18.37 -3.85
C MET A 93 2.23 -18.56 -3.56
N ASN A 94 2.59 -19.70 -2.97
CA ASN A 94 3.96 -19.97 -2.53
C ASN A 94 4.75 -20.73 -3.62
N PRO A 95 6.06 -20.44 -3.81
CA PRO A 95 6.89 -19.43 -3.14
C PRO A 95 6.67 -18.00 -3.68
N PRO A 96 6.75 -16.95 -2.84
CA PRO A 96 6.66 -15.57 -3.30
C PRO A 96 7.83 -15.23 -4.23
N PRO A 97 7.58 -14.59 -5.39
CA PRO A 97 8.66 -14.06 -6.21
C PRO A 97 9.36 -12.87 -5.50
N PRO A 98 10.50 -12.37 -6.02
CA PRO A 98 11.11 -11.15 -5.51
C PRO A 98 10.11 -9.97 -5.55
N VAL A 99 10.18 -9.09 -4.54
CA VAL A 99 9.30 -7.91 -4.45
C VAL A 99 9.51 -7.01 -5.67
N PRO A 100 8.43 -6.48 -6.29
CA PRO A 100 8.54 -5.51 -7.38
C PRO A 100 9.30 -4.26 -6.94
N VAL A 101 10.51 -4.07 -7.48
CA VAL A 101 11.33 -2.90 -7.24
C VAL A 101 10.98 -1.80 -8.24
N ARG A 102 10.94 -0.54 -7.79
CA ARG A 102 11.06 0.56 -8.75
C ARG A 102 12.47 0.48 -9.32
N LEU A 103 12.59 0.31 -10.62
CA LEU A 103 13.85 0.52 -11.32
C LEU A 103 14.17 2.01 -11.20
N SER A 104 14.81 2.43 -10.10
CA SER A 104 15.62 3.63 -10.16
C SER A 104 16.73 3.31 -11.15
N GLY A 105 16.94 4.15 -12.17
CA GLY A 105 18.09 4.05 -13.07
C GLY A 105 19.43 4.31 -12.36
N VAL A 106 19.64 3.72 -11.19
CA VAL A 106 20.91 3.64 -10.50
C VAL A 106 21.40 2.22 -10.79
N ASP A 107 22.18 2.18 -11.86
CA ASP A 107 22.91 1.07 -12.41
C ASP A 107 23.55 0.16 -11.34
N GLU A 108 23.58 -1.13 -11.64
CA GLU A 108 24.10 -2.24 -10.84
C GLU A 108 25.62 -2.12 -10.56
N THR A 109 26.27 -1.08 -11.09
CA THR A 109 27.68 -0.71 -10.90
C THR A 109 28.01 -0.09 -9.54
N LEU A 110 27.03 0.28 -8.69
CA LEU A 110 27.33 0.82 -7.35
C LEU A 110 27.53 -0.22 -6.23
N ARG A 111 27.63 -1.53 -6.55
CA ARG A 111 28.19 -2.51 -5.59
C ARG A 111 29.67 -2.24 -5.22
N GLY A 112 30.31 -1.27 -5.87
CA GLY A 112 31.67 -0.81 -5.57
C GLY A 112 31.79 0.48 -4.74
N PHE A 113 30.70 1.15 -4.33
CA PHE A 113 30.79 2.37 -3.52
C PHE A 113 30.86 2.09 -2.01
N GLY A 114 31.90 1.35 -1.62
CA GLY A 114 32.50 1.44 -0.29
C GLY A 114 33.40 2.67 -0.20
N GLY A 115 32.83 3.88 -0.34
CA GLY A 115 33.51 5.09 0.10
C GLY A 115 33.45 5.16 1.63
N PRO A 116 34.50 5.64 2.33
CA PRO A 116 34.48 5.68 3.78
C PRO A 116 33.27 6.51 4.26
N PRO A 117 32.61 6.12 5.37
CA PRO A 117 31.46 6.85 5.87
C PRO A 117 31.86 8.31 6.05
N ARG A 118 31.07 9.23 5.47
CA ARG A 118 31.24 10.67 5.72
C ARG A 118 31.25 10.86 7.23
N ALA A 119 32.42 11.20 7.78
CA ALA A 119 32.55 11.57 9.19
C ALA A 119 31.44 12.57 9.51
N ALA A 120 30.62 12.23 10.51
CA ALA A 120 29.52 13.07 10.96
C ALA A 120 30.10 14.46 11.22
N ARG A 121 29.71 15.46 10.40
CA ARG A 121 30.03 16.84 10.71
C ARG A 121 29.31 17.14 12.02
N PRO A 122 30.02 17.44 13.13
CA PRO A 122 29.34 17.76 14.36
C PRO A 122 28.49 19.00 14.13
N TRP A 123 27.22 18.90 14.50
CA TRP A 123 26.31 20.03 14.45
C TRP A 123 26.92 21.18 15.27
N LYS A 124 27.03 22.38 14.70
CA LYS A 124 27.40 23.59 15.44
C LYS A 124 26.11 24.32 15.81
N PRO A 125 25.78 24.51 17.09
CA PRO A 125 24.74 25.46 17.46
C PRO A 125 25.16 26.87 17.01
N ALA A 126 24.26 27.56 16.31
CA ALA A 126 24.35 28.99 16.08
C ALA A 126 24.38 29.71 17.43
N GLY A 127 25.34 30.63 17.61
CA GLY A 127 25.62 31.27 18.88
C GLY A 127 24.40 31.96 19.49
N LEU A 128 24.08 31.60 20.73
CA LEU A 128 23.22 32.40 21.60
C LEU A 128 24.09 33.50 22.25
N PRO A 129 23.78 34.79 22.07
CA PRO A 129 24.54 35.84 22.70
C PRO A 129 24.11 35.99 24.17
N GLY A 130 25.10 36.03 25.06
CA GLY A 130 24.96 36.69 26.35
C GLY A 130 24.44 35.82 27.50
N LEU A 131 25.36 35.11 28.14
CA LEU A 131 25.36 35.01 29.60
C LEU A 131 26.81 35.03 30.09
N ARG A 132 27.27 36.21 30.49
CA ARG A 132 28.42 36.32 31.41
C ARG A 132 28.00 35.65 32.70
N ARG A 133 28.84 34.77 33.22
CA ARG A 133 28.77 34.36 34.63
C ARG A 133 30.01 34.90 35.36
N PRO A 134 29.86 35.26 36.65
CA PRO A 134 30.86 35.95 37.46
C PRO A 134 32.10 35.10 37.75
#